data_AF-A0A7S0THW9-F1
#
_entry.id   AF-A0A7S0THW9-F1
#
_cell.length_a   1.000
_cell.length_b   1.000
_cell.length_c   1.000
_cell.angle_alpha   90.00
_cell.angle_beta   90.00
_cell.angle_gamma   90.00
#
_symmetry.space_group_name_H-M   'P 1'
#
loop_
_entity.id
_entity.type
_entity.pdbx_description
1 polymer ?
#
loop_
_entity_poly.entity_id
_entity_poly.type
_entity_poly.pdbx_seq_one_letter_code
_entity_poly.pdbx_strand_id
1 'polypeptide(L)'
;GGARSTFNSAWMQGFFQSPHSGLEYGLVQVAGGPCGVLASVQAYMVRHMLFVENRMDIAGINEATFNRALLHALADILWQAGGDKSAKVAVKGSHSMTGEDQDLMRSLKYKPDGLTEMLSVVVCSSRAEVLDALAAHQGVLTERAGP
;
A
#
# COMPACT_ATOMS: atom_id res chain seq x y z
N GLY A 1 4.09 -13.95 -18.59
CA GLY A 1 3.97 -14.51 -17.23
C GLY A 1 2.88 -13.76 -16.50
N GLY A 2 2.06 -14.43 -15.70
CA GLY A 2 1.05 -13.75 -14.86
C GLY A 2 1.67 -13.26 -13.55
N ALA A 3 1.05 -12.30 -12.88
CA ALA A 3 1.57 -11.73 -11.63
C ALA A 3 1.91 -12.79 -10.55
N ARG A 4 1.10 -13.86 -10.47
CA ARG A 4 1.31 -15.00 -9.55
C ARG A 4 2.55 -15.86 -9.85
N SER A 5 3.17 -15.72 -11.02
CA SER A 5 4.41 -16.44 -11.36
C SER A 5 5.68 -15.64 -11.07
N THR A 6 5.55 -14.33 -10.81
CA THR A 6 6.68 -13.41 -10.58
C THR A 6 6.88 -13.12 -9.09
N PHE A 7 5.80 -13.11 -8.31
CA PHE A 7 5.83 -12.80 -6.88
C PHE A 7 5.46 -14.04 -6.05
N ASN A 8 6.29 -14.39 -5.06
CA ASN A 8 5.97 -15.44 -4.10
C ASN A 8 4.88 -14.96 -3.11
N SER A 9 4.41 -15.86 -2.23
CA SER A 9 3.41 -15.53 -1.22
C SER A 9 3.82 -14.41 -0.25
N ALA A 10 5.13 -14.15 -0.09
CA ALA A 10 5.62 -13.07 0.77
C ALA A 10 5.22 -11.68 0.28
N TRP A 11 4.91 -11.52 -1.02
CA TRP A 11 4.43 -10.25 -1.58
C TRP A 11 2.95 -9.97 -1.29
N MET A 12 2.23 -10.95 -0.73
CA MET A 12 0.82 -10.81 -0.39
C MET A 12 0.59 -10.29 1.05
N GLN A 13 1.64 -9.86 1.76
CA GLN A 13 1.52 -9.25 3.08
C GLN A 13 1.12 -7.78 3.01
N GLY A 14 0.42 -7.28 4.02
CA GLY A 14 0.26 -5.86 4.28
C GLY A 14 1.48 -5.23 4.98
N PHE A 15 1.31 -3.96 5.35
CA PHE A 15 2.22 -3.16 6.16
C PHE A 15 1.73 -3.14 7.61
N PHE A 16 2.43 -3.82 8.50
CA PHE A 16 2.01 -3.91 9.90
C PHE A 16 3.18 -3.79 10.87
N GLN A 17 2.85 -3.30 12.06
CA GLN A 17 3.81 -2.99 13.12
C GLN A 17 4.54 -4.23 13.66
N SER A 18 5.78 -4.00 14.08
CA SER A 18 6.56 -4.94 14.88
C SER A 18 5.86 -5.22 16.21
N PRO A 19 5.82 -6.49 16.65
CA PRO A 19 5.31 -6.84 17.97
C PRO A 19 6.34 -6.61 19.10
N HIS A 20 7.56 -6.18 18.77
CA HIS A 20 8.64 -6.02 19.74
C HIS A 20 8.59 -4.65 20.42
N SER A 21 8.63 -4.65 21.75
CA SER A 21 8.62 -3.42 22.54
C SER A 21 9.79 -2.50 22.16
N GLY A 22 9.48 -1.22 21.97
CA GLY A 22 10.43 -0.20 21.53
C GLY A 22 10.73 -0.19 20.03
N LEU A 23 10.17 -1.14 19.27
CA LEU A 23 10.32 -1.23 17.81
C LEU A 23 8.96 -1.15 17.08
N GLU A 24 7.91 -0.67 17.73
CA GLU A 24 6.54 -0.58 17.19
C GLU A 24 6.48 0.29 15.93
N TYR A 25 7.45 1.20 15.75
CA TYR A 25 7.61 2.01 14.54
C TYR A 25 8.07 1.21 13.32
N GLY A 26 8.59 0.00 13.51
CA GLY A 26 9.15 -0.85 12.46
C GLY A 26 8.11 -1.70 11.74
N LEU A 27 8.26 -1.83 10.43
CA LEU A 27 7.52 -2.74 9.57
C LEU A 27 8.06 -4.17 9.67
N VAL A 28 7.16 -5.14 9.76
CA VAL A 28 7.52 -6.57 9.75
C VAL A 28 7.63 -7.09 8.33
N GLN A 29 8.67 -7.87 8.08
CA GLN A 29 8.81 -8.70 6.90
C GLN A 29 8.60 -10.17 7.27
N VAL A 30 7.58 -10.82 6.72
CA VAL A 30 7.28 -12.23 7.03
C VAL A 30 8.29 -13.17 6.38
N ALA A 31 8.67 -12.89 5.13
CA ALA A 31 9.63 -13.69 4.38
C ALA A 31 10.38 -12.84 3.34
N GLY A 32 11.45 -13.39 2.76
CA GLY A 32 12.23 -12.75 1.70
C GLY A 32 11.38 -12.36 0.48
N GLY A 33 11.61 -11.16 -0.07
CA GLY A 33 10.88 -10.65 -1.24
C GLY A 33 10.67 -9.13 -1.16
N PRO A 34 9.74 -8.64 -0.30
CA PRO A 34 9.32 -7.24 -0.29
C PRO A 34 10.26 -6.28 0.47
N CYS A 35 11.43 -6.72 0.94
CA CYS A 35 12.32 -5.93 1.82
C CYS A 35 12.65 -4.54 1.28
N GLY A 36 12.91 -4.40 -0.03
CA GLY A 36 13.21 -3.11 -0.64
C GLY A 36 12.05 -2.13 -0.56
N VAL A 37 10.81 -2.62 -0.74
CA VAL A 37 9.59 -1.81 -0.60
C VAL A 37 9.37 -1.46 0.87
N LEU A 38 9.46 -2.44 1.77
CA LEU A 38 9.28 -2.22 3.22
C LEU A 38 10.29 -1.21 3.77
N ALA A 39 11.57 -1.33 3.43
CA ALA A 39 12.61 -0.41 3.87
C ALA A 39 12.38 1.02 3.35
N SER A 40 11.93 1.15 2.10
CA SER A 40 11.61 2.47 1.52
C SER A 40 10.43 3.12 2.23
N VAL A 41 9.34 2.38 2.45
CA VAL A 41 8.18 2.87 3.21
C VAL A 41 8.57 3.22 4.65
N GLN A 42 9.36 2.36 5.30
CA GLN A 42 9.87 2.58 6.66
C GLN A 42 10.63 3.91 6.79
N ALA A 43 11.50 4.23 5.82
CA ALA A 43 12.26 5.47 5.82
C ALA A 43 11.34 6.70 5.76
N TYR A 44 10.29 6.66 4.94
CA TYR A 44 9.29 7.72 4.86
C TYR A 44 8.45 7.84 6.14
N MET A 45 8.08 6.72 6.77
CA MET A 45 7.37 6.72 8.06
C MET A 45 8.21 7.41 9.14
N VAL A 46 9.50 7.03 9.27
CA VAL A 46 10.42 7.64 10.24
C VAL A 46 10.61 9.12 9.95
N ARG A 47 10.80 9.51 8.68
CA ARG A 47 10.88 10.91 8.27
C ARG A 47 9.62 11.69 8.68
N HIS A 48 8.43 11.13 8.47
CA HIS A 48 7.17 11.77 8.87
C HIS A 48 7.10 11.97 10.39
N MET A 49 7.37 10.94 11.17
CA MET A 49 7.32 11.02 12.64
C MET A 49 8.34 12.03 13.20
N LEU A 50 9.57 12.01 12.72
CA LEU A 50 10.64 12.88 13.22
C LEU A 50 10.40 14.36 12.85
N PHE A 51 10.00 14.64 11.61
CA PHE A 51 10.02 16.02 11.08
C PHE A 51 8.64 16.66 10.90
N VAL A 52 7.57 15.88 10.79
CA VAL A 52 6.20 16.41 10.66
C VAL A 52 5.48 16.36 12.00
N GLU A 53 5.57 15.24 12.71
CA GLU A 53 4.99 15.13 14.05
C GLU A 53 5.93 15.66 15.15
N ASN A 54 7.16 16.03 14.80
CA ASN A 54 8.20 16.51 15.73
C ASN A 54 8.43 15.55 16.90
N ARG A 55 8.35 14.24 16.63
CA ARG A 55 8.47 13.20 17.63
C ARG A 55 9.92 12.74 17.72
N MET A 56 10.65 13.23 18.73
CA MET A 56 12.07 12.88 18.92
C MET A 56 12.30 11.46 19.44
N ASP A 57 11.29 10.86 20.10
CA ASP A 57 11.30 9.46 20.53
C ASP A 57 10.18 8.69 19.82
N ILE A 58 10.58 7.84 18.88
CA ILE A 58 9.67 6.98 18.11
C ILE A 58 9.54 5.58 18.71
N ALA A 59 10.21 5.28 19.84
CA ALA A 59 9.95 4.07 20.59
C ALA A 59 8.56 4.14 21.24
N GLY A 60 7.85 3.01 21.30
CA GLY A 60 6.55 2.94 21.98
C GLY A 60 5.43 3.72 21.29
N ILE A 61 5.52 3.92 19.96
CA ILE A 61 4.40 4.53 19.24
C ILE A 61 3.14 3.66 19.34
N ASN A 62 1.98 4.30 19.40
CA ASN A 62 0.71 3.60 19.35
C ASN A 62 0.27 3.33 17.90
N GLU A 63 -0.69 2.41 17.76
CA GLU A 63 -1.23 2.00 16.46
C GLU A 63 -1.77 3.18 15.63
N ALA A 64 -2.41 4.17 16.27
CA ALA A 64 -2.91 5.35 15.58
C ALA A 64 -1.78 6.19 14.94
N THR A 65 -0.64 6.31 15.62
CA THR A 65 0.54 7.00 15.11
C THR A 65 1.19 6.19 13.99
N PHE A 66 1.31 4.87 14.17
CA PHE A 66 1.82 3.98 13.13
C PHE A 66 0.99 4.09 11.84
N ASN A 67 -0.33 3.97 11.94
CA ASN A 67 -1.24 4.02 10.80
C ASN A 67 -1.19 5.38 10.09
N ARG A 68 -1.18 6.48 10.84
CA ARG A 68 -1.04 7.83 10.27
C ARG A 68 0.29 8.00 9.53
N ALA A 69 1.40 7.61 10.15
CA ALA A 69 2.72 7.69 9.53
C ALA A 69 2.81 6.82 8.26
N LEU A 70 2.24 5.61 8.29
CA LEU A 70 2.16 4.71 7.13
C LEU A 70 1.38 5.34 5.98
N LEU A 71 0.17 5.86 6.25
CA LEU A 71 -0.66 6.48 5.21
C LEU A 71 0.03 7.70 4.58
N HIS A 72 0.65 8.54 5.40
CA HIS A 72 1.42 9.68 4.87
C HIS A 72 2.67 9.26 4.11
N ALA A 73 3.37 8.20 4.54
CA ALA A 73 4.52 7.66 3.83
C ALA A 73 4.12 7.15 2.44
N LEU A 74 3.06 6.35 2.36
CA LEU A 74 2.54 5.84 1.09
C LEU A 74 2.03 6.98 0.19
N ALA A 75 1.34 7.97 0.76
CA ALA A 75 0.87 9.14 0.00
C ALA A 75 2.04 9.95 -0.57
N ASP A 76 3.09 10.19 0.21
CA ASP A 76 4.30 10.87 -0.26
C ASP A 76 4.96 10.11 -1.40
N ILE A 77 5.16 8.79 -1.24
CA ILE A 77 5.82 7.94 -2.25
C ILE A 77 5.03 7.96 -3.57
N LEU A 78 3.72 7.71 -3.51
CA LEU A 78 2.88 7.65 -4.70
C LEU A 78 2.74 9.01 -5.40
N TRP A 79 2.62 10.08 -4.62
CA TRP A 79 2.53 11.44 -5.17
C TRP A 79 3.84 11.86 -5.85
N GLN A 80 4.98 11.59 -5.22
CA GLN A 80 6.29 11.88 -5.80
C GLN A 80 6.58 11.04 -7.04
N ALA A 81 6.15 9.77 -7.07
CA ALA A 81 6.29 8.92 -8.25
C ALA A 81 5.58 9.49 -9.48
N GLY A 82 4.51 10.27 -9.27
CA GLY A 82 3.80 10.99 -10.32
C GLY A 82 4.32 12.41 -10.58
N GLY A 83 5.52 12.74 -10.08
CA GLY A 83 6.16 14.04 -10.29
C GLY A 83 5.42 15.20 -9.62
N ASP A 84 4.79 14.94 -8.48
CA ASP A 84 4.04 15.91 -7.68
C ASP A 84 2.88 16.59 -8.43
N LYS A 85 2.29 15.88 -9.41
CA LYS A 85 1.22 16.40 -10.28
C LYS A 85 -0.04 15.53 -10.29
N SER A 86 0.12 14.23 -10.23
CA SER A 86 -0.99 13.28 -10.27
C SER A 86 -0.55 11.93 -9.74
N ALA A 87 -1.48 11.12 -9.26
CA ALA A 87 -1.20 9.72 -8.94
C ALA A 87 -2.38 8.84 -9.36
N LYS A 88 -2.11 7.55 -9.59
CA LYS A 88 -3.13 6.53 -9.83
C LYS A 88 -2.96 5.46 -8.78
N VAL A 89 -3.96 5.34 -7.91
CA VAL A 89 -3.95 4.36 -6.83
C VAL A 89 -4.82 3.19 -7.25
N ALA A 90 -4.20 2.03 -7.48
CA ALA A 90 -4.94 0.80 -7.70
C ALA A 90 -5.26 0.17 -6.33
N VAL A 91 -6.55 0.01 -6.05
CA VAL A 91 -7.08 -0.58 -4.82
C VAL A 91 -7.90 -1.81 -5.18
N LYS A 92 -8.03 -2.76 -4.25
CA LYS A 92 -8.93 -3.89 -4.44
C LYS A 92 -10.37 -3.36 -4.50
N GLY A 93 -10.96 -3.40 -5.68
CA GLY A 93 -12.34 -3.04 -5.92
C GLY A 93 -13.30 -4.07 -5.34
N SER A 94 -14.49 -3.60 -4.99
CA SER A 94 -15.65 -4.43 -4.68
C SER A 94 -16.49 -4.77 -5.91
N HIS A 95 -16.09 -4.28 -7.09
CA HIS A 95 -16.82 -4.50 -8.34
C HIS A 95 -16.71 -5.95 -8.81
N SER A 96 -17.86 -6.56 -9.04
CA SER A 96 -17.97 -7.77 -9.85
C SER A 96 -17.88 -7.38 -11.32
N MET A 97 -17.02 -8.06 -12.07
CA MET A 97 -16.77 -7.83 -13.49
C MET A 97 -18.09 -7.82 -14.28
N THR A 98 -18.39 -6.72 -14.96
CA THR A 98 -19.62 -6.57 -15.75
C THR A 98 -19.52 -7.30 -17.09
N GLY A 99 -20.64 -7.42 -17.82
CA GLY A 99 -20.62 -7.98 -19.18
C GLY A 99 -19.78 -7.14 -20.15
N GLU A 100 -19.79 -5.82 -20.01
CA GLU A 100 -19.00 -4.89 -20.82
C GLU A 100 -17.50 -5.04 -20.54
N ASP A 101 -17.11 -5.23 -19.28
CA ASP A 101 -15.71 -5.51 -18.89
C ASP A 101 -15.21 -6.80 -19.54
N GLN A 102 -16.05 -7.84 -19.59
CA GLN A 102 -15.71 -9.12 -20.21
C GLN A 102 -15.50 -9.00 -21.73
N ASP A 103 -16.36 -8.24 -22.41
CA ASP A 103 -16.24 -8.04 -23.85
C ASP A 103 -15.01 -7.18 -24.21
N LEU A 104 -14.69 -6.18 -23.38
CA LEU A 104 -13.45 -5.42 -23.51
C LEU A 104 -12.23 -6.35 -23.34
N MET A 105 -12.19 -7.18 -22.30
CA MET A 105 -11.09 -8.12 -22.08
C MET A 105 -10.92 -9.11 -23.23
N ARG A 106 -12.01 -9.62 -23.81
CA ARG A 106 -11.99 -10.46 -25.01
C ARG A 106 -11.38 -9.72 -26.20
N SER A 107 -11.78 -8.48 -26.45
CA SER A 107 -11.26 -7.66 -27.55
C SER A 107 -9.76 -7.38 -27.42
N LEU A 108 -9.28 -7.19 -26.19
CA LEU A 108 -7.88 -6.95 -25.86
C LEU A 108 -7.01 -8.22 -25.87
N LYS A 109 -7.60 -9.40 -26.12
CA LYS A 109 -6.96 -10.72 -25.93
C LYS A 109 -6.35 -10.85 -24.52
N TYR A 110 -6.94 -10.18 -23.54
CA TYR A 110 -6.49 -10.20 -22.18
C TYR A 110 -6.84 -11.56 -21.56
N LYS A 111 -5.85 -12.21 -20.94
CA LYS A 111 -6.06 -13.48 -20.24
C LYS A 111 -6.29 -13.18 -18.76
N PRO A 112 -7.47 -13.52 -18.20
CA PRO A 112 -7.75 -13.20 -16.83
C PRO A 112 -6.79 -13.86 -15.84
N ASP A 113 -6.35 -13.11 -14.83
CA ASP A 113 -5.51 -13.60 -13.73
C ASP A 113 -6.23 -13.64 -12.37
N GLY A 114 -7.47 -13.14 -12.31
CA GLY A 114 -8.32 -13.14 -11.13
C GLY A 114 -7.82 -12.20 -10.03
N LEU A 115 -6.95 -11.25 -10.38
CA LEU A 115 -6.44 -10.20 -9.50
C LEU A 115 -6.66 -8.84 -10.13
N THR A 116 -6.18 -8.63 -11.36
CA THR A 116 -6.20 -7.33 -12.03
C THR A 116 -7.63 -6.85 -12.30
N GLU A 117 -8.54 -7.77 -12.60
CA GLU A 117 -9.96 -7.51 -12.85
C GLU A 117 -10.71 -7.11 -11.57
N MET A 118 -10.12 -7.41 -10.41
CA MET A 118 -10.65 -7.03 -9.11
C MET A 118 -10.06 -5.71 -8.62
N LEU A 119 -9.28 -4.98 -9.43
CA LEU A 119 -8.73 -3.69 -9.06
C LEU A 119 -9.62 -2.55 -9.56
N SER A 120 -9.80 -1.55 -8.71
CA SER A 120 -10.35 -0.25 -9.09
C SER A 120 -9.22 0.78 -9.02
N VAL A 121 -9.21 1.71 -9.96
CA VAL A 121 -8.18 2.76 -10.03
C VAL A 121 -8.80 4.10 -9.61
N VAL A 122 -8.27 4.67 -8.54
CA VAL A 122 -8.56 6.05 -8.13
C VAL A 122 -7.53 6.97 -8.76
N VAL A 123 -8.00 7.90 -9.60
CA VAL A 123 -7.15 8.94 -10.19
C VAL A 123 -7.15 10.14 -9.25
N CYS A 124 -5.96 10.51 -8.78
CA CYS A 124 -5.76 11.59 -7.83
C CYS A 124 -5.03 12.75 -8.51
N SER A 125 -5.56 13.96 -8.35
CA SER A 125 -4.99 15.22 -8.83
C SER A 125 -4.31 16.03 -7.72
N SER A 126 -4.36 15.54 -6.49
CA SER A 126 -3.69 16.12 -5.33
C SER A 126 -3.15 15.03 -4.40
N ARG A 127 -2.11 15.36 -3.62
CA ARG A 127 -1.60 14.48 -2.55
C ARG A 127 -2.67 14.16 -1.50
N ALA A 128 -3.58 15.10 -1.23
CA ALA A 128 -4.67 14.90 -0.29
C ALA A 128 -5.63 13.80 -0.78
N GLU A 129 -5.99 13.81 -2.05
CA GLU A 129 -6.80 12.73 -2.65
C GLU A 129 -6.12 11.36 -2.57
N VAL A 130 -4.78 11.30 -2.74
CA VAL A 130 -4.04 10.05 -2.54
C VAL A 130 -4.18 9.56 -1.11
N LEU A 131 -4.02 10.46 -0.13
CA LEU A 131 -4.16 10.13 1.28
C LEU A 131 -5.57 9.64 1.60
N ASP A 132 -6.60 10.32 1.10
CA ASP A 132 -8.01 9.94 1.28
C ASP A 132 -8.30 8.56 0.67
N ALA A 133 -7.79 8.30 -0.53
CA ALA A 133 -7.92 7.01 -1.20
C ALA A 133 -7.25 5.88 -0.40
N LEU A 134 -6.06 6.12 0.15
CA LEU A 134 -5.35 5.15 1.01
C LEU A 134 -6.09 4.93 2.34
N ALA A 135 -6.56 6.00 2.98
CA ALA A 135 -7.29 5.94 4.24
C ALA A 135 -8.59 5.13 4.11
N ALA A 136 -9.32 5.30 3.01
CA ALA A 136 -10.52 4.52 2.70
C ALA A 136 -10.26 3.00 2.59
N HIS A 137 -9.01 2.60 2.33
CA HIS A 137 -8.61 1.20 2.15
C HIS A 137 -7.59 0.73 3.19
N GLN A 138 -7.43 1.46 4.31
CA GLN A 138 -6.40 1.18 5.32
C GLN A 138 -6.44 -0.26 5.83
N GLY A 139 -7.64 -0.83 6.06
CA GLY A 139 -7.79 -2.18 6.58
C GLY A 139 -7.10 -3.26 5.73
N VAL A 140 -7.13 -3.12 4.41
CA VAL A 140 -6.44 -4.03 3.48
C VAL A 140 -4.93 -3.77 3.48
N LEU A 141 -4.52 -2.50 3.58
CA LEU A 141 -3.10 -2.12 3.61
C LEU A 141 -2.38 -2.65 4.85
N THR A 142 -3.08 -2.72 5.99
CA THR A 142 -2.51 -3.15 7.28
C THR A 142 -2.82 -4.59 7.64
N GLU A 143 -3.45 -5.34 6.72
CA GLU A 143 -3.81 -6.74 6.96
C GLU A 143 -2.54 -7.57 7.20
N ARG A 144 -2.52 -8.27 8.33
CA ARG A 144 -1.51 -9.30 8.56
C ARG A 144 -1.92 -10.48 7.69
N ALA A 145 -1.09 -10.84 6.71
CA ALA A 145 -1.26 -12.12 6.05
C ALA A 145 -1.33 -13.20 7.13
N GLY A 146 -2.36 -14.05 7.06
CA GLY A 146 -2.55 -15.14 8.01
C GLY A 146 -1.34 -16.07 8.06
N PRO A 147 -1.23 -16.91 9.11
CA PRO A 147 -0.20 -17.94 9.17
C PRO A 147 -0.23 -18.88 7.96
#